data_AF-A0A957DLZ6-F1
#
_entry.id   AF-A0A957DLZ6-F1
#
_cell.length_a   1.000
_cell.length_b   1.000
_cell.length_c   1.000
_cell.angle_alpha   90.00
_cell.angle_beta   90.00
_cell.angle_gamma   90.00
#
_symmetry.space_group_name_H-M   'P 1'
#
loop_
_entity.id
_entity.type
_entity.pdbx_description
1 polymer ?
#
loop_
_entity_poly.entity_id
_entity_poly.type
_entity_poly.pdbx_seq_one_letter_code
_entity_poly.pdbx_strand_id
1 'polypeptide(L)'
;AMRRLRHVPIAWPVVPLLLLFFFLALDSMVADSPTMDEQNHLTRGLTFLATGDPHFSLEHPPLINTLSALPVFLLADVHIPLDDPSWGWRDGWYTFADRLLWQSGNDVTLVIFLARLPILFLTMGLALVGARFARELWGNSRQAALFAFAVLLFDPNLLAHGRYTTTDLGGTLFLL
;
A
#
# COMPACT_ATOMS: atom_id res chain seq x y z
N ALA A 1 -6.65 -44.30 -19.51
CA ALA A 1 -7.35 -43.02 -19.35
C ALA A 1 -6.50 -41.92 -18.66
N MET A 2 -5.18 -41.85 -18.87
CA MET A 2 -4.29 -40.92 -18.13
C MET A 2 -3.45 -40.03 -19.06
N ARG A 3 -4.09 -39.20 -19.89
CA ARG A 3 -3.38 -38.31 -20.84
C ARG A 3 -3.88 -36.86 -20.88
N ARG A 4 -4.63 -36.40 -19.88
CA ARG A 4 -5.26 -35.07 -19.85
C ARG A 4 -4.80 -34.12 -18.74
N LEU A 5 -3.64 -34.34 -18.11
CA LEU A 5 -3.09 -33.41 -17.10
C LEU A 5 -1.90 -32.57 -17.61
N ARG A 6 -1.69 -32.47 -18.93
CA ARG A 6 -0.44 -31.86 -19.46
C ARG A 6 -0.43 -30.35 -19.63
N HIS A 7 -1.55 -29.64 -19.42
CA HIS A 7 -1.56 -28.18 -19.53
C HIS A 7 -2.54 -27.60 -18.53
N VAL A 8 -2.20 -27.61 -17.24
CA VAL A 8 -2.77 -26.59 -16.35
C VAL A 8 -2.08 -25.29 -16.74
N PRO A 9 -2.77 -24.32 -17.37
CA PRO A 9 -2.15 -23.04 -17.66
C PRO A 9 -1.68 -22.44 -16.34
N ILE A 10 -0.45 -21.92 -16.29
CA ILE A 10 0.16 -21.36 -15.06
C ILE A 10 -0.64 -20.16 -14.48
N ALA A 11 -1.66 -19.68 -15.20
CA ALA A 11 -2.70 -18.81 -14.66
C ALA A 11 -3.48 -19.44 -13.48
N TRP A 12 -3.61 -20.76 -13.40
CA TRP A 12 -4.42 -21.45 -12.40
C TRP A 12 -3.89 -21.31 -10.96
N PRO A 13 -2.57 -21.35 -10.67
CA PRO A 13 -2.07 -21.06 -9.32
C PRO A 13 -1.95 -19.56 -9.00
N VAL A 14 -1.81 -18.66 -9.97
CA VAL A 14 -1.61 -17.22 -9.69
C VAL A 14 -2.82 -16.61 -8.98
N VAL A 15 -4.02 -16.86 -9.49
CA VAL A 15 -5.27 -16.34 -8.92
C VAL A 15 -5.48 -16.77 -7.47
N PRO A 16 -5.43 -18.08 -7.10
CA PRO A 16 -5.62 -18.49 -5.72
C PRO A 16 -4.51 -17.99 -4.79
N LEU A 17 -3.26 -17.85 -5.26
CA LEU A 17 -2.18 -17.26 -4.44
C LEU A 17 -2.43 -15.77 -4.18
N LEU A 18 -2.87 -15.01 -5.19
CA LEU A 18 -3.27 -13.61 -5.00
C LEU A 18 -4.44 -13.47 -4.06
N LEU A 19 -5.47 -14.30 -4.20
CA LEU A 19 -6.63 -14.28 -3.32
C LEU A 19 -6.25 -14.64 -1.89
N LEU A 20 -5.41 -15.67 -1.70
CA LEU A 20 -4.92 -16.04 -0.38
C LEU A 20 -4.14 -14.89 0.27
N PHE A 21 -3.19 -14.30 -0.45
CA PHE A 21 -2.44 -13.13 0.04
C PHE A 21 -3.37 -11.95 0.35
N PHE A 22 -4.30 -11.64 -0.56
CA PHE A 22 -5.27 -10.57 -0.39
C PHE A 22 -6.08 -10.74 0.89
N PHE A 23 -6.63 -11.93 1.15
CA PHE A 23 -7.42 -12.18 2.35
C PHE A 23 -6.58 -12.19 3.63
N LEU A 24 -5.34 -12.69 3.59
CA LEU A 24 -4.42 -12.59 4.73
C LEU A 24 -4.08 -11.13 5.06
N ALA A 25 -3.78 -10.32 4.04
CA ALA A 25 -3.48 -8.91 4.21
C ALA A 25 -4.72 -8.10 4.63
N LEU A 26 -5.90 -8.46 4.13
CA LEU A 26 -7.18 -7.83 4.47
C LEU A 26 -7.55 -8.09 5.94
N ASP A 27 -7.45 -9.34 6.38
CA ASP A 27 -7.69 -9.72 7.78
C ASP A 27 -6.74 -8.97 8.71
N SER A 28 -5.45 -8.97 8.36
CA SER A 28 -4.41 -8.31 9.14
C SER A 28 -4.54 -6.77 9.15
N MET A 29 -4.98 -6.12 8.07
CA MET A 29 -5.19 -4.67 8.07
C MET A 29 -6.41 -4.21 8.88
N VAL A 30 -7.40 -5.06 9.10
CA VAL A 30 -8.56 -4.71 9.93
C VAL A 30 -8.25 -4.89 11.41
N ALA A 31 -7.42 -5.89 11.75
CA ALA A 31 -7.08 -6.19 13.14
C ALA A 31 -6.04 -5.24 13.75
N ASP A 32 -5.18 -4.63 12.93
CA ASP A 32 -4.03 -3.87 13.41
C ASP A 32 -4.29 -2.37 13.55
N SER A 33 -3.86 -1.81 14.68
CA SER A 33 -3.87 -0.36 14.92
C SER A 33 -2.99 0.39 13.91
N PRO A 34 -3.25 1.69 13.68
CA PRO A 34 -2.40 2.52 12.83
C PRO A 34 -0.99 2.67 13.42
N THR A 35 0.05 2.60 12.57
CA THR A 35 1.41 2.96 13.00
C THR A 35 1.60 4.48 12.98
N MET A 36 2.69 4.99 13.56
CA MET A 36 3.04 6.42 13.49
C MET A 36 3.25 6.88 12.04
N ASP A 37 3.95 6.08 11.24
CA ASP A 37 4.29 6.42 9.85
C ASP A 37 3.04 6.52 8.98
N GLU A 38 2.04 5.67 9.20
CA GLU A 38 0.79 5.71 8.44
C GLU A 38 0.06 7.04 8.59
N GLN A 39 0.03 7.59 9.82
CA GLN A 39 -0.62 8.87 10.08
C GLN A 39 0.08 9.98 9.30
N ASN A 40 1.42 9.98 9.30
CA ASN A 40 2.23 10.97 8.63
C ASN A 40 2.11 10.89 7.10
N HIS A 41 2.24 9.69 6.53
CA HIS A 41 2.13 9.49 5.08
C HIS A 41 0.73 9.81 4.56
N LEU A 42 -0.31 9.37 5.28
CA LEU A 42 -1.69 9.70 4.93
C LEU A 42 -1.94 11.21 4.99
N THR A 43 -1.48 11.86 6.07
CA THR A 43 -1.64 13.31 6.26
C THR A 43 -0.97 14.11 5.15
N ARG A 44 0.27 13.74 4.77
CA ARG A 44 0.98 14.33 3.63
C ARG A 44 0.16 14.22 2.34
N GLY A 45 -0.47 13.07 2.10
CA GLY A 45 -1.32 12.84 0.94
C GLY A 45 -2.62 13.64 0.95
N LEU A 46 -3.34 13.64 2.08
CA LEU A 46 -4.61 14.35 2.24
C LEU A 46 -4.45 15.86 2.12
N THR A 47 -3.43 16.41 2.78
CA THR A 47 -3.13 17.85 2.72
C THR A 47 -2.72 18.27 1.31
N PHE A 48 -1.92 17.46 0.62
CA PHE A 48 -1.56 17.72 -0.78
C PHE A 48 -2.78 17.65 -1.71
N LEU A 49 -3.68 16.67 -1.55
CA LEU A 49 -4.93 16.59 -2.32
C LEU A 49 -5.85 17.79 -2.07
N ALA A 50 -5.94 18.25 -0.83
CA ALA A 50 -6.83 19.34 -0.43
C ALA A 50 -6.32 20.73 -0.87
N THR A 51 -5.00 20.94 -0.84
CA THR A 51 -4.41 22.28 -0.98
C THR A 51 -3.50 22.44 -2.21
N GLY A 52 -2.99 21.34 -2.76
CA GLY A 52 -1.91 21.36 -3.75
C GLY A 52 -0.54 21.74 -3.19
N ASP A 53 -0.42 21.97 -1.87
CA ASP A 53 0.82 22.37 -1.21
C ASP A 53 1.61 21.13 -0.72
N PRO A 54 2.84 20.90 -1.22
CA PRO A 54 3.66 19.76 -0.84
C PRO A 54 4.54 20.02 0.39
N HIS A 55 4.36 21.09 1.17
CA HIS A 55 5.34 21.47 2.20
C HIS A 55 5.62 20.40 3.27
N PHE A 56 4.67 19.52 3.59
CA PHE A 56 4.91 18.37 4.49
C PHE A 56 5.62 17.18 3.81
N SER A 57 5.73 17.18 2.48
CA SER A 57 6.41 16.15 1.68
C SER A 57 7.90 16.47 1.49
N LEU A 58 8.67 16.50 2.57
CA LEU A 58 10.10 16.87 2.55
C LEU A 58 11.04 15.70 2.20
N GLU A 59 10.64 14.45 2.47
CA GLU A 59 11.53 13.28 2.39
C GLU A 59 11.22 12.35 1.21
N HIS A 60 9.98 12.37 0.74
CA HIS A 60 9.50 11.46 -0.30
C HIS A 60 8.65 12.21 -1.34
N PRO A 61 8.73 11.82 -2.63
CA PRO A 61 7.81 12.32 -3.63
C PRO A 61 6.35 12.08 -3.24
N PRO A 62 5.41 12.98 -3.59
CA PRO A 62 4.04 12.94 -3.08
C PRO A 62 3.21 11.79 -3.65
N LEU A 63 3.67 11.10 -4.70
CA LEU A 63 2.88 10.14 -5.47
C LEU A 63 2.21 9.06 -4.60
N ILE A 64 2.98 8.35 -3.79
CA ILE A 64 2.45 7.22 -3.01
C ILE A 64 1.56 7.72 -1.86
N ASN A 65 1.96 8.80 -1.19
CA ASN A 65 1.13 9.44 -0.16
C ASN A 65 -0.24 9.84 -0.74
N THR A 66 -0.24 10.47 -1.92
CA THR A 66 -1.44 10.92 -2.63
C THR A 66 -2.30 9.74 -3.07
N LEU A 67 -1.68 8.68 -3.60
CA LEU A 67 -2.38 7.48 -4.03
C LEU A 67 -3.09 6.80 -2.85
N SER A 68 -2.41 6.68 -1.70
CA SER A 68 -2.99 6.15 -0.47
C SER A 68 -4.09 7.04 0.10
N ALA A 69 -3.94 8.37 0.01
CA ALA A 69 -4.95 9.31 0.50
C ALA A 69 -6.20 9.40 -0.40
N LEU A 70 -6.10 8.99 -1.68
CA LEU A 70 -7.18 9.19 -2.65
C LEU A 70 -8.50 8.49 -2.27
N PRO A 71 -8.53 7.20 -1.86
CA PRO A 71 -9.76 6.57 -1.41
C PRO A 71 -10.36 7.25 -0.18
N VAL A 72 -9.52 7.69 0.76
CA VAL A 72 -9.95 8.42 1.95
C VAL A 72 -10.61 9.74 1.57
N PHE A 73 -9.94 10.53 0.73
CA PHE A 73 -10.42 11.82 0.26
C PHE A 73 -11.76 11.73 -0.48
N LEU A 74 -12.01 10.63 -1.20
CA LEU A 74 -13.23 10.42 -1.97
C LEU A 74 -14.38 9.78 -1.20
N LEU A 75 -14.10 9.00 -0.14
CA LEU A 75 -15.09 8.09 0.46
C LEU A 75 -15.29 8.27 1.98
N ALA A 76 -14.37 8.90 2.71
CA ALA A 76 -14.36 8.88 4.18
C ALA A 76 -14.95 10.13 4.85
N ASP A 77 -15.40 11.14 4.09
CA ASP A 77 -15.83 12.47 4.60
C ASP A 77 -14.85 13.04 5.65
N VAL A 78 -13.56 13.08 5.28
CA VAL A 78 -12.46 13.41 6.19
C VAL A 78 -12.39 14.90 6.49
N HIS A 79 -12.36 15.27 7.76
CA HIS A 79 -12.07 16.62 8.23
C HIS A 79 -10.55 16.85 8.31
N ILE A 80 -10.05 17.82 7.54
CA ILE A 80 -8.64 18.23 7.53
C ILE A 80 -8.54 19.58 8.26
N PRO A 81 -7.90 19.64 9.45
CA PRO A 81 -7.94 20.82 10.32
C PRO A 81 -6.91 21.89 9.89
N LEU A 82 -7.05 22.46 8.69
CA LEU A 82 -6.10 23.43 8.11
C LEU A 82 -5.97 24.74 8.93
N ASP A 83 -6.90 25.00 9.84
CA ASP A 83 -6.88 26.10 10.80
C ASP A 83 -6.08 25.79 12.07
N ASP A 84 -5.66 24.54 12.30
CA ASP A 84 -4.79 24.18 13.41
C ASP A 84 -3.41 24.84 13.25
N PRO A 85 -2.86 25.49 14.31
CA PRO A 85 -1.56 26.16 14.23
C PRO A 85 -0.42 25.29 13.72
N SER A 86 -0.47 23.97 13.94
CA SER A 86 0.55 23.03 13.49
C SER A 86 0.68 22.91 11.98
N TRP A 87 -0.34 23.33 11.20
CA TRP A 87 -0.24 23.45 9.74
C TRP A 87 0.86 24.40 9.30
N GLY A 88 1.02 25.52 10.02
CA GLY A 88 2.00 26.56 9.68
C GLY A 88 3.41 26.30 10.22
N TRP A 89 3.60 25.23 10.99
CA TRP A 89 4.91 24.94 11.60
C TRP A 89 5.80 24.15 10.65
N ARG A 90 7.05 24.59 10.49
CA ARG A 90 8.03 23.91 9.64
C ARG A 90 8.20 22.42 9.99
N ASP A 91 8.15 22.09 11.28
CA ASP A 91 8.31 20.73 11.80
C ASP A 91 7.00 20.20 12.42
N GLY A 92 5.85 20.79 12.05
CA GLY A 92 4.54 20.48 12.64
C GLY A 92 3.89 19.18 12.18
N TRP A 93 4.47 18.50 11.19
CA TRP A 93 3.86 17.37 10.48
C TRP A 93 3.40 16.24 11.40
N TYR A 94 4.18 15.87 12.43
CA TYR A 94 3.76 14.87 13.42
C TYR A 94 2.55 15.32 14.24
N THR A 95 2.58 16.57 14.72
CA THR A 95 1.48 17.13 15.51
C THR A 95 0.23 17.26 14.65
N PHE A 96 0.37 17.73 13.42
CA PHE A 96 -0.75 17.88 12.50
C PHE A 96 -1.35 16.52 12.13
N ALA A 97 -0.53 15.49 11.91
CA ALA A 97 -1.00 14.13 11.65
C ALA A 97 -1.79 13.54 12.84
N ASP A 98 -1.30 13.74 14.07
CA ASP A 98 -2.00 13.33 15.28
C ASP A 98 -3.36 14.05 15.44
N ARG A 99 -3.39 15.38 15.22
CA ARG A 99 -4.62 16.18 15.26
C ARG A 99 -5.63 15.74 14.22
N LEU A 100 -5.18 15.54 12.98
CA LEU A 100 -6.01 15.10 11.87
C LEU A 100 -6.62 13.74 12.16
N LEU A 101 -5.81 12.76 12.57
CA LEU A 101 -6.31 11.40 12.72
C LEU A 101 -7.17 11.27 13.99
N TRP A 102 -6.70 11.75 15.14
CA TRP A 102 -7.30 11.41 16.43
C TRP A 102 -8.22 12.47 17.01
N GLN A 103 -8.08 13.74 16.60
CA GLN A 103 -8.70 14.86 17.31
C GLN A 103 -9.68 15.68 16.44
N SER A 104 -9.76 15.35 15.16
CA SER A 104 -10.61 16.05 14.17
C SER A 104 -11.99 15.41 13.98
N GLY A 105 -12.33 14.39 14.80
CA GLY A 105 -13.62 13.70 14.71
C GLY A 105 -13.75 12.71 13.55
N ASN A 106 -12.64 12.36 12.90
CA ASN A 106 -12.61 11.41 11.79
C ASN A 106 -12.84 9.96 12.25
N ASP A 107 -13.49 9.16 11.41
CA ASP A 107 -13.54 7.70 11.61
C ASP A 107 -12.18 7.09 11.28
N VAL A 108 -11.31 6.99 12.28
CA VAL A 108 -9.95 6.46 12.16
C VAL A 108 -9.93 5.07 11.55
N THR A 109 -10.91 4.23 11.87
CA THR A 109 -10.96 2.84 11.39
C THR A 109 -11.19 2.83 9.89
N LEU A 110 -12.20 3.58 9.42
CA LEU A 110 -12.50 3.69 7.99
C LEU A 110 -11.36 4.37 7.23
N VAL A 111 -10.84 5.47 7.77
CA VAL A 111 -9.75 6.26 7.16
C VAL A 111 -8.52 5.39 6.93
N ILE A 112 -8.07 4.66 7.95
CA ILE A 112 -6.85 3.84 7.85
C ILE A 112 -7.08 2.62 6.97
N PHE A 113 -8.24 1.98 7.05
CA PHE A 113 -8.59 0.89 6.15
C PHE A 113 -8.50 1.31 4.67
N LEU A 114 -9.15 2.42 4.32
CA LEU A 114 -9.14 2.96 2.96
C LEU A 114 -7.72 3.37 2.51
N ALA A 115 -6.92 3.94 3.41
CA ALA A 115 -5.55 4.35 3.13
C ALA A 115 -4.60 3.18 2.82
N ARG A 116 -4.86 2.00 3.41
CA ARG A 116 -4.07 0.78 3.23
C ARG A 116 -4.34 0.06 1.89
N LEU A 117 -5.54 0.22 1.32
CA LEU A 117 -5.95 -0.50 0.10
C LEU A 117 -5.01 -0.27 -1.09
N PRO A 118 -4.59 0.96 -1.43
CA PRO A 118 -3.69 1.15 -2.56
C PRO A 118 -2.33 0.47 -2.36
N ILE A 119 -1.78 0.48 -1.14
CA ILE A 119 -0.51 -0.21 -0.87
C ILE A 119 -0.65 -1.72 -1.01
N LEU A 120 -1.76 -2.30 -0.55
CA LEU A 120 -2.05 -3.72 -0.77
C LEU A 120 -2.02 -4.07 -2.27
N PHE A 121 -2.68 -3.26 -3.11
CA PHE A 121 -2.66 -3.48 -4.56
C PHE A 121 -1.28 -3.26 -5.19
N LEU A 122 -0.50 -2.29 -4.70
CA LEU A 122 0.88 -2.11 -5.14
C LEU A 122 1.76 -3.32 -4.80
N THR A 123 1.59 -3.90 -3.61
CA THR A 123 2.32 -5.12 -3.20
C THR A 123 1.97 -6.33 -4.07
N MET A 124 0.69 -6.50 -4.41
CA MET A 124 0.27 -7.53 -5.38
C MET A 124 0.88 -7.27 -6.76
N GLY A 125 0.92 -6.00 -7.20
CA GLY A 125 1.60 -5.58 -8.43
C GLY A 125 3.10 -5.87 -8.41
N LEU A 126 3.78 -5.62 -7.29
CA LEU A 126 5.19 -5.90 -7.07
C LEU A 126 5.50 -7.39 -7.26
N ALA A 127 4.69 -8.27 -6.68
CA ALA A 127 4.84 -9.70 -6.87
C ALA A 127 4.71 -10.10 -8.35
N LEU A 128 3.76 -9.51 -9.09
CA LEU A 128 3.56 -9.77 -10.52
C LEU A 128 4.73 -9.28 -11.38
N VAL A 129 5.24 -8.08 -11.11
CA VAL A 129 6.41 -7.50 -11.80
C VAL A 129 7.66 -8.33 -11.50
N GLY A 130 7.90 -8.68 -10.24
CA GLY A 130 9.02 -9.53 -9.83
C GLY A 130 8.96 -10.93 -10.45
N ALA A 131 7.76 -11.52 -10.57
CA ALA A 131 7.57 -12.79 -11.26
C ALA A 131 7.90 -12.70 -12.76
N ARG A 132 7.54 -11.59 -13.40
CA ARG A 132 7.90 -11.31 -14.80
C ARG A 132 9.41 -11.15 -14.95
N PHE A 133 10.05 -10.38 -14.07
CA PHE A 133 11.49 -10.19 -14.07
C PHE A 133 12.24 -11.53 -13.92
N ALA A 134 11.84 -12.36 -12.94
CA ALA A 134 12.41 -13.68 -12.73
C ALA A 134 12.22 -14.60 -13.95
N ARG A 135 11.08 -14.51 -14.64
CA ARG A 135 10.83 -15.24 -15.88
C ARG A 135 11.85 -14.87 -16.96
N GLU A 136 12.06 -13.58 -17.18
CA GLU A 136 12.97 -13.08 -18.21
C GLU A 136 14.43 -13.47 -17.89
N LEU A 137 14.83 -13.37 -16.63
CA LEU A 137 16.18 -13.73 -16.17
C LEU A 137 16.47 -15.24 -16.28
N TRP A 138 15.47 -16.11 -16.09
CA TRP A 138 15.60 -17.57 -16.25
C TRP A 138 15.12 -18.08 -17.61
N GLY A 139 15.46 -17.37 -18.69
CA GLY A 139 15.27 -17.86 -20.05
C GLY A 139 13.80 -18.09 -20.41
N ASN A 140 12.91 -17.19 -19.99
CA ASN A 140 11.46 -17.28 -20.15
C ASN A 140 10.77 -18.43 -19.40
N SER A 141 11.43 -19.00 -18.37
CA SER A 141 10.90 -20.08 -17.53
C SER A 141 9.68 -19.64 -16.73
N ARG A 142 8.54 -20.29 -16.99
CA ARG A 142 7.29 -20.01 -16.27
C ARG A 142 7.30 -20.58 -14.85
N GLN A 143 8.10 -21.61 -14.60
CA GLN A 143 8.31 -22.19 -13.27
C GLN A 143 9.10 -21.23 -12.37
N ALA A 144 10.14 -20.59 -12.90
CA ALA A 144 10.88 -19.55 -12.19
C ALA A 144 9.97 -18.38 -11.82
N ALA A 145 9.12 -17.96 -12.76
CA ALA A 145 8.11 -16.93 -12.53
C ALA A 145 7.18 -17.28 -11.36
N LEU A 146 6.60 -18.49 -11.37
CA LEU A 146 5.67 -18.93 -10.33
C LEU A 146 6.36 -19.10 -8.98
N PHE A 147 7.60 -19.59 -8.96
CA PHE A 147 8.39 -19.71 -7.74
C PHE A 147 8.68 -18.34 -7.12
N ALA A 148 9.21 -17.39 -7.92
CA ALA A 148 9.46 -16.03 -7.48
C ALA A 148 8.17 -15.33 -7.01
N PHE A 149 7.06 -15.55 -7.71
CA PHE A 149 5.76 -15.03 -7.34
C PHE A 149 5.31 -15.48 -5.94
N ALA A 150 5.39 -16.79 -5.67
CA ALA A 150 5.04 -17.33 -4.37
C ALA A 150 5.99 -16.82 -3.28
N VAL A 151 7.30 -16.79 -3.55
CA VAL A 151 8.29 -16.27 -2.58
C VAL A 151 8.02 -14.80 -2.26
N LEU A 152 7.70 -13.96 -3.24
CA LEU A 152 7.39 -12.55 -3.00
C LEU A 152 6.08 -12.37 -2.21
N LEU A 153 5.01 -13.09 -2.54
CA LEU A 153 3.76 -12.98 -1.79
C LEU A 153 3.87 -13.45 -0.34
N PHE A 154 4.71 -14.46 -0.07
CA PHE A 154 4.85 -15.05 1.26
C PHE A 154 6.19 -14.70 1.93
N ASP A 155 6.90 -13.69 1.41
CA ASP A 155 8.05 -13.13 2.09
C ASP A 155 7.59 -12.46 3.39
N PRO A 156 8.23 -12.73 4.54
CA PRO A 156 7.80 -12.20 5.82
C PRO A 156 7.84 -10.67 5.88
N ASN A 157 8.76 -10.00 5.16
CA ASN A 157 8.80 -8.53 5.15
C ASN A 157 7.64 -7.96 4.32
N LEU A 158 7.33 -8.57 3.17
CA LEU A 158 6.19 -8.14 2.37
C LEU A 158 4.84 -8.43 3.06
N LEU A 159 4.71 -9.54 3.79
CA LEU A 159 3.52 -9.79 4.61
C LEU A 159 3.40 -8.79 5.78
N ALA A 160 4.53 -8.43 6.41
CA ALA A 160 4.53 -7.51 7.53
C ALA A 160 4.29 -6.05 7.10
N HIS A 161 4.91 -5.60 6.02
CA HIS A 161 4.93 -4.19 5.62
C HIS A 161 4.04 -3.87 4.41
N GLY A 162 3.71 -4.87 3.58
CA GLY A 162 3.09 -4.71 2.26
C GLY A 162 1.64 -4.23 2.24
N ARG A 163 1.08 -3.89 3.41
CA ARG A 163 -0.29 -3.39 3.56
C ARG A 163 -0.37 -2.09 4.35
N TYR A 164 0.72 -1.62 4.94
CA TYR A 164 0.72 -0.38 5.72
C TYR A 164 0.85 0.83 4.79
N THR A 165 0.26 1.94 5.20
CA THR A 165 0.31 3.21 4.45
C THR A 165 1.70 3.85 4.53
N THR A 166 2.69 3.27 3.86
CA THR A 166 4.07 3.80 3.75
C THR A 166 4.49 3.91 2.28
N THR A 167 5.64 4.56 2.05
CA THR A 167 6.17 4.77 0.69
C THR A 167 7.06 3.64 0.19
N ASP A 168 7.48 2.71 1.06
CA ASP A 168 8.52 1.71 0.76
C ASP A 168 8.13 0.78 -0.38
N LEU A 169 6.88 0.30 -0.37
CA LEU A 169 6.37 -0.63 -1.39
C LEU A 169 6.22 0.05 -2.74
N GLY A 170 5.76 1.30 -2.74
CA GLY A 170 5.71 2.11 -3.95
C GLY A 170 7.12 2.35 -4.52
N GLY A 171 8.07 2.75 -3.67
CA GLY A 171 9.47 2.91 -4.06
C GLY A 171 10.07 1.61 -4.62
N THR A 172 9.84 0.48 -3.95
CA THR A 172 10.33 -0.84 -4.37
C THR A 172 9.75 -1.25 -5.73
N LEU A 173 8.44 -1.05 -5.94
CA LEU A 173 7.78 -1.39 -7.20
C LEU A 173 8.33 -0.57 -8.38
N PHE A 174 8.48 0.74 -8.21
CA PHE A 174 8.90 1.63 -9.30
C PHE A 174 10.41 1.60 -9.59
N LEU A 175 11.20 0.92 -8.75
CA LEU A 175 12.62 0.67 -8.99
C LEU A 175 12.90 -0.62 -9.78
N LEU A 176 11.97 -1.60 -9.78
CA LEU A 176 12.09 -2.89 -10.50
C LEU A 176 11.64 -2.79 -11.96
#